data_AF-A0AAP0D4B2-F1
#
_entry.id   AF-A0AAP0D4B2-F1
#
_cell.length_a   1.000
_cell.length_b   1.000
_cell.length_c   1.000
_cell.angle_alpha   90.00
_cell.angle_beta   90.00
_cell.angle_gamma   90.00
#
_symmetry.space_group_name_H-M   'P 1'
#
loop_
_entity.id
_entity.type
_entity.pdbx_description
1 polymer ?
#
loop_
_entity_poly.entity_id
_entity_poly.type
_entity_poly.pdbx_seq_one_letter_code
_entity_poly.pdbx_strand_id
1 'polypeptide(L)'
;MASIETGAHRQVTTETSGKWSSKLTRYVSGSGAVAIKYQAKVDVALRVFMFVFSMIGVVLMATSKQSATMRISPDMTIGVNAKFTHLASFTYFVTAFSTIGLYSIITGYLSYSALKNQQSSRNQQLQFLLLDSLILSISASAMGAGGGVAYEALKGNPHVHWMKICHIFDKFCHQLASAGAMSLLTSMTILMLIWFSICSIAKNSGR
;
A
#
# COMPACT_ATOMS: atom_id res chain seq x y z
N MET A 1 -57.29 -64.58 -5.52
CA MET A 1 -56.18 -64.70 -6.49
C MET A 1 -56.34 -63.55 -7.47
N ALA A 2 -55.42 -62.61 -7.69
CA ALA A 2 -54.13 -62.28 -7.11
C ALA A 2 -53.93 -60.76 -7.31
N SER A 3 -53.22 -60.12 -6.39
CA SER A 3 -52.92 -58.68 -6.39
C SER A 3 -52.00 -58.27 -7.53
N ILE A 4 -52.24 -57.07 -8.06
CA ILE A 4 -51.33 -56.33 -8.96
C ILE A 4 -50.16 -55.79 -8.13
N GLU A 5 -48.92 -56.07 -8.55
CA GLU A 5 -47.71 -55.55 -7.92
C GLU A 5 -47.09 -54.44 -8.77
N THR A 6 -46.91 -53.28 -8.16
CA THR A 6 -46.33 -52.05 -8.71
C THR A 6 -44.81 -51.98 -8.47
N GLY A 7 -44.06 -51.64 -9.51
CA GLY A 7 -42.92 -50.70 -9.44
C GLY A 7 -41.51 -51.26 -9.23
N ALA A 8 -40.58 -50.91 -10.14
CA ALA A 8 -39.18 -50.64 -9.79
C ALA A 8 -38.50 -49.82 -10.90
N HIS A 9 -38.40 -48.51 -10.67
CA HIS A 9 -37.63 -47.55 -11.44
C HIS A 9 -36.12 -47.66 -11.14
N ARG A 10 -35.31 -47.59 -12.20
CA ARG A 10 -34.04 -46.84 -12.29
C ARG A 10 -32.92 -47.14 -11.26
N GLN A 11 -31.90 -47.90 -11.69
CA GLN A 11 -30.65 -48.16 -10.95
C GLN A 11 -29.35 -47.85 -11.73
N VAL A 12 -29.35 -46.94 -12.73
CA VAL A 12 -28.14 -46.72 -13.60
C VAL A 12 -27.49 -45.32 -13.49
N THR A 13 -27.93 -44.43 -12.58
CA THR A 13 -27.49 -43.00 -12.62
C THR A 13 -26.69 -42.46 -11.43
N THR A 14 -26.28 -43.27 -10.44
CA THR A 14 -25.62 -42.75 -9.23
C THR A 14 -24.09 -42.76 -9.27
N GLU A 15 -23.44 -43.78 -9.85
CA GLU A 15 -21.96 -43.86 -9.85
C GLU A 15 -21.26 -42.88 -10.80
N THR A 16 -21.86 -42.58 -11.96
CA THR A 16 -21.28 -41.66 -12.95
C THR A 16 -21.36 -40.20 -12.49
N SER A 17 -22.45 -39.81 -11.82
CA SER A 17 -22.66 -38.44 -11.31
C SER A 17 -21.62 -38.05 -10.24
N GLY A 18 -21.29 -38.96 -9.31
CA GLY A 18 -20.27 -38.70 -8.27
C GLY A 18 -18.85 -38.56 -8.84
N LYS A 19 -18.51 -39.34 -9.88
CA LYS A 19 -17.19 -39.28 -10.53
C LYS A 19 -17.02 -38.02 -11.38
N TRP A 20 -18.08 -37.55 -12.05
CA TRP A 20 -18.08 -36.28 -12.76
C TRP A 20 -18.09 -35.08 -11.82
N SER A 21 -18.88 -35.12 -10.75
CA SER A 21 -18.89 -34.09 -9.71
C SER A 21 -17.50 -33.92 -9.09
N SER A 22 -16.87 -34.99 -8.60
CA SER A 22 -15.52 -34.93 -8.01
C SER A 22 -14.41 -34.52 -8.99
N LYS A 23 -14.59 -34.73 -10.29
CA LYS A 23 -13.66 -34.30 -11.34
C LYS A 23 -13.88 -32.83 -11.71
N LEU A 24 -15.13 -32.38 -11.75
CA LEU A 24 -15.50 -30.97 -11.94
C LEU A 24 -15.08 -30.13 -10.73
N THR A 25 -15.30 -30.62 -9.51
CA THR A 25 -14.80 -29.99 -8.27
C THR A 25 -13.28 -29.89 -8.30
N ARG A 26 -12.56 -30.91 -8.78
CA ARG A 26 -11.08 -30.84 -8.95
C ARG A 26 -10.65 -29.88 -10.06
N TYR A 27 -11.39 -29.77 -11.16
CA TYR A 27 -11.07 -28.83 -12.25
C TYR A 27 -11.35 -27.38 -11.85
N VAL A 28 -12.48 -27.13 -11.19
CA VAL A 28 -12.85 -25.82 -10.63
C VAL A 28 -11.95 -25.45 -9.45
N SER A 29 -11.58 -26.40 -8.59
CA SER A 29 -10.61 -26.20 -7.51
C SER A 29 -9.20 -25.99 -8.06
N GLY A 30 -8.80 -26.66 -9.14
CA GLY A 30 -7.52 -26.46 -9.83
C GLY A 30 -7.41 -25.08 -10.48
N SER A 31 -8.39 -24.67 -11.30
CA SER A 31 -8.42 -23.34 -11.92
C SER A 31 -8.61 -22.22 -10.89
N GLY A 32 -9.44 -22.45 -9.87
CA GLY A 32 -9.62 -21.54 -8.75
C GLY A 32 -8.37 -21.38 -7.89
N ALA A 33 -7.64 -22.47 -7.63
CA ALA A 33 -6.38 -22.44 -6.89
C ALA A 33 -5.26 -21.74 -7.67
N VAL A 34 -5.20 -21.88 -9.00
CA VAL A 34 -4.24 -21.14 -9.84
C VAL A 34 -4.54 -19.64 -9.82
N ALA A 35 -5.80 -19.24 -9.96
CA ALA A 35 -6.21 -17.84 -9.88
C ALA A 35 -5.97 -17.23 -8.48
N ILE A 36 -6.25 -17.97 -7.40
CA ILE A 36 -6.00 -17.52 -6.02
C ILE A 36 -4.49 -17.44 -5.71
N LYS A 37 -3.67 -18.35 -6.24
CA LYS A 37 -2.21 -18.31 -6.08
C LYS A 37 -1.60 -17.09 -6.77
N TYR A 38 -2.03 -16.76 -7.99
CA TYR A 38 -1.62 -15.52 -8.65
C TYR A 38 -2.08 -14.30 -7.87
N GLN A 39 -3.30 -14.35 -7.34
CA GLN A 39 -3.86 -13.25 -6.57
C GLN A 39 -3.00 -12.97 -5.31
N ALA A 40 -2.66 -14.00 -4.54
CA ALA A 40 -1.83 -13.84 -3.35
C ALA A 40 -0.38 -13.42 -3.67
N LYS A 41 0.20 -13.89 -4.78
CA LYS A 41 1.52 -13.45 -5.23
C LYS A 41 1.54 -11.95 -5.54
N VAL A 42 0.49 -11.44 -6.17
CA VAL A 42 0.34 -10.02 -6.49
C VAL A 42 0.16 -9.19 -5.21
N ASP A 43 -0.64 -9.64 -4.24
CA ASP A 43 -0.77 -8.97 -2.92
C ASP A 43 0.58 -8.85 -2.22
N VAL A 44 1.32 -9.95 -2.11
CA VAL A 44 2.65 -9.96 -1.47
C VAL A 44 3.63 -9.04 -2.22
N ALA A 45 3.64 -9.08 -3.54
CA ALA A 45 4.49 -8.20 -4.34
C ALA A 45 4.16 -6.71 -4.10
N LEU A 46 2.88 -6.34 -4.12
CA LEU A 46 2.46 -4.96 -3.88
C LEU A 46 2.83 -4.48 -2.46
N ARG A 47 2.74 -5.35 -1.43
CA ARG A 47 3.21 -5.02 -0.07
C ARG A 47 4.71 -4.77 -0.02
N VAL A 48 5.51 -5.57 -0.73
CA VAL A 48 6.96 -5.36 -0.85
C VAL A 48 7.26 -4.03 -1.55
N PHE A 49 6.58 -3.72 -2.66
CA PHE A 49 6.72 -2.42 -3.34
C PHE A 49 6.37 -1.25 -2.44
N MET A 50 5.27 -1.34 -1.68
CA MET A 50 4.88 -0.32 -0.70
C MET A 50 5.97 -0.09 0.35
N PHE A 51 6.59 -1.16 0.85
CA PHE A 51 7.69 -1.07 1.80
C PHE A 51 8.91 -0.36 1.19
N VAL A 52 9.32 -0.78 -0.01
CA VAL A 52 10.49 -0.23 -0.70
C VAL A 52 10.31 1.27 -0.99
N PHE A 53 9.18 1.69 -1.56
CA PHE A 53 8.94 3.10 -1.86
C PHE A 53 8.86 3.95 -0.59
N SER A 54 8.23 3.45 0.47
CA SER A 54 8.19 4.14 1.76
C SER A 54 9.60 4.30 2.35
N MET A 55 10.41 3.23 2.34
CA MET A 55 11.78 3.28 2.85
C MET A 55 12.65 4.25 2.04
N ILE A 56 12.52 4.26 0.72
CA ILE A 56 13.24 5.21 -0.13
C ILE A 56 12.82 6.65 0.22
N GLY A 57 11.52 6.92 0.38
CA GLY A 57 11.03 8.24 0.79
C GLY A 57 11.60 8.68 2.15
N VAL A 58 11.61 7.78 3.14
CA VAL A 58 12.19 8.04 4.47
C VAL A 58 13.69 8.27 4.38
N VAL A 59 14.43 7.44 3.64
CA VAL A 59 15.89 7.57 3.49
C VAL A 59 16.25 8.87 2.77
N LEU A 60 15.52 9.24 1.71
CA LEU A 60 15.75 10.51 1.01
C LEU A 60 15.53 11.70 1.94
N MET A 61 14.47 11.68 2.77
CA MET A 61 14.23 12.73 3.78
C MET A 61 15.19 12.68 4.98
N ALA A 62 15.68 11.50 5.36
CA ALA A 62 16.61 11.34 6.47
C ALA A 62 18.06 11.66 6.08
N THR A 63 18.40 11.48 4.80
CA THR A 63 19.72 11.76 4.23
C THR A 63 19.85 13.22 3.80
N SER A 64 18.73 13.92 3.61
CA SER A 64 18.69 15.37 3.32
C SER A 64 19.04 16.24 4.54
N LYS A 65 19.93 15.75 5.43
CA LYS A 65 20.62 16.52 6.48
C LYS A 65 21.59 17.50 5.82
N GLN A 66 21.07 18.52 5.15
CA GLN A 66 21.86 19.69 4.79
C GLN A 66 21.55 20.80 5.81
N SER A 67 22.57 21.12 6.60
CA SER A 67 22.64 22.33 7.39
C SER A 67 22.59 23.53 6.45
N ALA A 68 21.48 24.27 6.42
CA ALA A 68 21.34 25.43 5.53
C ALA A 68 22.17 26.62 6.01
N THR A 69 23.35 26.86 5.45
CA THR A 69 24.02 28.16 5.60
C THR A 69 23.32 29.19 4.72
N MET A 70 22.55 30.11 5.31
CA MET A 70 21.89 31.19 4.58
C MET A 70 22.84 32.39 4.45
N ARG A 71 23.09 32.84 3.21
CA ARG A 71 23.97 33.98 2.90
C ARG A 71 23.10 35.23 2.71
N ILE A 72 23.07 36.08 3.72
CA ILE A 72 22.16 37.24 3.81
C ILE A 72 22.79 38.49 3.16
N SER A 73 24.10 38.50 2.96
CA SER A 73 24.89 39.61 2.37
C SER A 73 26.24 39.07 1.83
N PRO A 74 26.94 39.78 0.91
CA PRO A 74 28.19 39.30 0.30
C PRO A 74 29.32 39.03 1.31
N ASP A 75 29.34 39.72 2.46
CA ASP A 75 30.35 39.60 3.53
C ASP A 75 29.87 38.91 4.83
N MET A 76 28.62 38.44 4.90
CA MET A 76 28.08 37.84 6.12
C MET A 76 27.33 36.53 5.83
N THR A 77 28.01 35.40 6.06
CA THR A 77 27.39 34.08 6.17
C THR A 77 27.04 33.81 7.62
N ILE A 78 25.76 33.95 7.97
CA ILE A 78 25.26 33.46 9.25
C ILE A 78 24.82 32.01 9.00
N GLY A 79 25.48 31.06 9.65
CA GLY A 79 25.03 29.68 9.68
C GLY A 79 23.72 29.59 10.46
N VAL A 80 22.59 29.95 9.84
CA VAL A 80 21.28 29.69 10.42
C VAL A 80 21.13 28.17 10.43
N ASN A 81 21.42 27.56 11.57
CA ASN A 81 21.19 26.14 11.79
C ASN A 81 19.69 25.89 11.86
N ALA A 82 19.00 26.10 10.74
CA ALA A 82 17.64 25.66 10.52
C ALA A 82 17.73 24.14 10.48
N LYS A 83 17.65 23.51 11.65
CA LYS A 83 17.45 22.07 11.78
C LYS A 83 16.13 21.74 11.08
N PHE A 84 16.17 21.45 9.78
CA PHE A 84 15.00 20.95 9.05
C PHE A 84 14.42 19.67 9.67
N THR A 85 15.22 18.98 10.50
CA THR A 85 14.79 17.88 11.38
C THR A 85 13.68 18.26 12.38
N HIS A 86 13.50 19.56 12.69
CA HIS A 86 12.46 20.06 13.59
C HIS A 86 11.29 20.75 12.88
N LEU A 87 11.28 20.82 11.54
CA LEU A 87 10.10 21.34 10.87
C LEU A 87 8.97 20.32 11.02
N ALA A 88 7.89 20.75 11.67
CA ALA A 88 6.78 19.86 12.04
C ALA A 88 6.23 19.06 10.85
N SER A 89 6.23 19.64 9.65
CA SER A 89 5.80 18.97 8.40
C SER A 89 6.71 17.81 7.99
N PHE A 90 8.03 17.98 8.03
CA PHE A 90 8.99 16.94 7.65
C PHE A 90 9.07 15.84 8.71
N THR A 91 9.02 16.20 9.99
CA THR A 91 8.93 15.22 11.08
C THR A 91 7.65 14.38 10.95
N TYR A 92 6.51 15.01 10.66
CA TYR A 92 5.25 14.29 10.43
C TYR A 92 5.33 13.36 9.22
N PHE A 93 5.92 13.82 8.10
CA PHE A 93 6.14 12.97 6.94
C PHE A 93 7.00 11.73 7.25
N VAL A 94 8.16 11.92 7.88
CA VAL A 94 9.07 10.80 8.20
C VAL A 94 8.42 9.82 9.18
N THR A 95 7.73 10.30 10.21
CA THR A 95 7.03 9.46 11.19
C THR A 95 5.86 8.70 10.57
N ALA A 96 5.08 9.35 9.70
CA ALA A 96 4.01 8.72 8.96
C ALA A 96 4.54 7.60 8.04
N PHE A 97 5.49 7.89 7.15
CA PHE A 97 6.03 6.90 6.22
C PHE A 97 6.77 5.77 6.95
N SER A 98 7.43 6.04 8.08
CA SER A 98 7.98 4.98 8.94
C SER A 98 6.89 4.06 9.50
N THR A 99 5.75 4.61 9.92
CA THR A 99 4.60 3.83 10.39
C THR A 99 4.02 2.97 9.26
N ILE A 100 3.92 3.52 8.04
CA ILE A 100 3.52 2.79 6.83
C ILE A 100 4.48 1.63 6.55
N GLY A 101 5.79 1.86 6.72
CA GLY A 101 6.81 0.83 6.55
C GLY A 101 6.66 -0.33 7.54
N LEU A 102 6.48 -0.03 8.83
CA LEU A 102 6.23 -1.03 9.87
C LEU A 102 4.93 -1.81 9.62
N TYR A 103 3.87 -1.10 9.23
CA TYR A 103 2.61 -1.69 8.84
C TYR A 103 2.76 -2.66 7.67
N SER A 104 3.57 -2.31 6.66
CA SER A 104 3.86 -3.19 5.52
C SER A 104 4.52 -4.50 5.95
N ILE A 105 5.49 -4.45 6.86
CA ILE A 105 6.20 -5.64 7.35
C ILE A 105 5.23 -6.57 8.08
N ILE A 106 4.45 -6.02 9.02
CA ILE A 106 3.50 -6.79 9.83
C ILE A 106 2.47 -7.46 8.92
N THR A 107 1.86 -6.68 8.04
CA THR A 107 0.80 -7.20 7.16
C THR A 107 1.32 -8.10 6.04
N GLY A 108 2.55 -7.87 5.56
CA GLY A 108 3.25 -8.76 4.64
C GLY A 108 3.51 -10.13 5.28
N TYR A 109 3.94 -10.16 6.55
CA TYR A 109 4.11 -11.40 7.31
C TYR A 109 2.78 -12.13 7.52
N LEU A 110 1.72 -11.39 7.86
CA LEU A 110 0.38 -11.96 8.00
C LEU A 110 -0.15 -12.52 6.67
N SER A 111 0.06 -11.81 5.55
CA SER A 111 -0.32 -12.29 4.22
C SER A 111 0.47 -13.55 3.82
N TYR A 112 1.78 -13.58 4.08
CA TYR A 112 2.62 -14.74 3.84
C TYR A 112 2.20 -15.97 4.66
N SER A 113 1.91 -15.78 5.95
CA SER A 113 1.42 -16.87 6.81
C SER A 113 0.03 -17.36 6.42
N ALA A 114 -0.86 -16.48 5.98
CA ALA A 114 -2.17 -16.84 5.43
C ALA A 114 -2.05 -17.68 4.14
N LEU A 115 -1.04 -17.40 3.30
CA LEU A 115 -0.75 -18.20 2.11
C LEU A 115 -0.33 -19.63 2.46
N LYS A 116 0.43 -19.81 3.55
CA LYS A 116 0.87 -21.13 4.03
C LYS A 116 -0.28 -21.95 4.61
N ASN A 117 -1.21 -21.31 5.33
CA ASN A 117 -2.34 -21.98 5.98
C ASN A 117 -3.58 -22.15 5.08
N GLN A 118 -3.55 -21.64 3.83
CA GLN A 118 -4.60 -21.78 2.81
C GLN A 118 -6.04 -21.41 3.25
N GLN A 119 -6.18 -20.65 4.34
CA GLN A 119 -7.47 -20.30 4.93
C GLN A 119 -7.46 -18.82 5.33
N SER A 120 -7.69 -17.94 4.35
CA SER A 120 -7.95 -16.53 4.64
C SER A 120 -9.43 -16.38 4.98
N SER A 121 -9.75 -16.07 6.23
CA SER A 121 -11.12 -15.78 6.64
C SER A 121 -11.61 -14.45 6.04
N ARG A 122 -12.92 -14.34 5.76
CA ARG A 122 -13.55 -13.10 5.27
C ARG A 122 -13.29 -11.92 6.23
N ASN A 123 -13.28 -12.20 7.53
CA ASN A 123 -13.01 -11.20 8.56
C ASN A 123 -11.59 -10.62 8.46
N GLN A 124 -10.58 -11.45 8.20
CA GLN A 124 -9.21 -10.97 8.00
C GLN A 124 -9.08 -10.07 6.77
N GLN A 125 -9.76 -10.40 5.66
CA GLN A 125 -9.74 -9.57 4.44
C GLN A 125 -10.34 -8.18 4.68
N LEU A 126 -11.45 -8.12 5.45
CA LEU A 126 -12.06 -6.84 5.85
C LEU A 126 -11.15 -6.04 6.79
N GLN A 127 -10.47 -6.70 7.72
CA GLN A 127 -9.50 -6.04 8.61
C GLN A 127 -8.35 -5.42 7.82
N PHE A 128 -7.78 -6.14 6.83
CA PHE A 128 -6.75 -5.57 5.96
C PHE A 128 -7.28 -4.38 5.17
N LEU A 129 -8.46 -4.49 4.56
CA LEU A 129 -9.08 -3.40 3.80
C LEU A 129 -9.25 -2.12 4.65
N LEU A 130 -9.74 -2.26 5.88
CA LEU A 130 -9.92 -1.13 6.80
C LEU A 130 -8.57 -0.49 7.17
N LEU A 131 -7.59 -1.32 7.53
CA LEU A 131 -6.26 -0.83 7.88
C LEU A 131 -5.53 -0.18 6.70
N ASP A 132 -5.64 -0.74 5.48
CA ASP A 132 -5.06 -0.18 4.25
C ASP A 132 -5.69 1.19 3.94
N SER A 133 -6.99 1.36 4.17
CA SER A 133 -7.67 2.66 4.00
C SER A 133 -7.23 3.71 5.04
N LEU A 134 -6.98 3.29 6.28
CA LEU A 134 -6.43 4.17 7.32
C LEU A 134 -5.03 4.64 6.94
N ILE A 135 -4.18 3.72 6.48
CA ILE A 135 -2.82 4.02 6.03
C ILE A 135 -2.80 4.94 4.81
N LEU A 136 -3.74 4.75 3.87
CA LEU A 136 -3.91 5.67 2.74
C LEU A 136 -4.19 7.10 3.20
N SER A 137 -5.12 7.28 4.15
CA SER A 137 -5.46 8.62 4.65
C SER A 137 -4.30 9.29 5.39
N ILE A 138 -3.54 8.53 6.17
CA ILE A 138 -2.31 9.01 6.82
C ILE A 138 -1.27 9.43 5.76
N SER A 139 -1.07 8.62 4.71
CA SER A 139 -0.12 8.94 3.64
C SER A 139 -0.49 10.23 2.90
N ALA A 140 -1.79 10.42 2.62
CA ALA A 140 -2.31 11.59 1.93
C ALA A 140 -2.18 12.85 2.80
N SER A 141 -2.47 12.75 4.10
CA SER A 141 -2.32 13.86 5.04
C SER A 141 -0.85 14.28 5.19
N ALA A 142 0.05 13.31 5.37
CA ALA A 142 1.49 13.56 5.46
C ALA A 142 2.04 14.21 4.18
N MET A 143 1.61 13.72 3.02
CA MET A 143 2.01 14.29 1.74
C MET A 143 1.42 15.70 1.53
N GLY A 144 0.20 15.97 1.98
CA GLY A 144 -0.39 17.31 1.94
C GLY A 144 0.37 18.32 2.80
N ALA A 145 0.73 17.94 4.03
CA ALA A 145 1.51 18.79 4.94
C ALA A 145 2.92 19.07 4.42
N GLY A 146 3.61 18.04 3.92
CA GLY A 146 4.93 18.20 3.31
C GLY A 146 4.89 18.97 1.98
N GLY A 147 3.88 18.68 1.16
CA GLY A 147 3.69 19.28 -0.16
C GLY A 147 3.34 20.77 -0.11
N GLY A 148 2.55 21.20 0.89
CA GLY A 148 2.26 22.62 1.10
C GLY A 148 3.53 23.43 1.38
N VAL A 149 4.35 22.97 2.32
CA VAL A 149 5.63 23.62 2.64
C VAL A 149 6.60 23.57 1.45
N ALA A 150 6.60 22.48 0.68
CA ALA A 150 7.41 22.38 -0.54
C ALA A 150 6.97 23.37 -1.63
N TYR A 151 5.66 23.59 -1.78
CA TYR A 151 5.12 24.56 -2.74
C TYR A 151 5.50 26.00 -2.37
N GLU A 152 5.37 26.35 -1.08
CA GLU A 152 5.85 27.64 -0.59
C GLU A 152 7.35 27.81 -0.86
N ALA A 153 8.14 26.73 -0.75
CA ALA A 153 9.60 26.79 -0.88
C ALA A 153 10.05 27.02 -2.33
N LEU A 154 9.23 26.58 -3.29
CA LEU A 154 9.44 26.76 -4.71
C LEU A 154 8.96 28.14 -5.19
N LYS A 155 7.75 28.53 -4.80
CA LYS A 155 7.10 29.77 -5.27
C LYS A 155 7.71 31.00 -4.59
N GLY A 156 7.95 30.92 -3.28
CA GLY A 156 8.16 32.07 -2.40
C GLY A 156 6.91 32.95 -2.30
N ASN A 157 6.83 33.78 -1.27
CA ASN A 157 5.79 34.80 -1.17
C ASN A 157 6.40 36.09 -0.60
N PRO A 158 6.54 37.16 -1.42
CA PRO A 158 7.13 38.42 -0.97
C PRO A 158 6.29 39.11 0.11
N HIS A 159 4.97 38.86 0.17
CA HIS A 159 4.08 39.51 1.13
C HIS A 159 4.31 39.05 2.58
N VAL A 160 4.88 37.85 2.77
CA VAL A 160 5.25 37.31 4.08
C VAL A 160 6.77 37.16 4.24
N HIS A 161 7.55 37.88 3.40
CA HIS A 161 9.02 37.81 3.33
C HIS A 161 9.58 36.38 3.18
N TRP A 162 8.82 35.48 2.54
CA TRP A 162 9.30 34.12 2.23
C TRP A 162 10.11 34.11 0.94
N MET A 163 11.42 33.96 1.08
CA MET A 163 12.37 33.90 -0.04
C MET A 163 12.33 32.52 -0.71
N LYS A 164 12.63 32.46 -2.01
CA LYS A 164 12.70 31.20 -2.77
C LYS A 164 13.88 30.35 -2.27
N ILE A 165 13.58 29.27 -1.57
CA ILE A 165 14.57 28.39 -0.93
C ILE A 165 15.20 27.41 -1.94
N CYS A 166 14.42 26.93 -2.92
CA CYS A 166 14.94 25.96 -3.91
C CYS A 166 16.07 26.52 -4.80
N HIS A 167 16.17 27.85 -4.99
CA HIS A 167 17.28 28.46 -5.74
C HIS A 167 18.61 28.44 -4.96
N ILE A 168 18.54 28.35 -3.63
CA ILE A 168 19.71 28.37 -2.73
C ILE A 168 20.12 26.92 -2.38
N PHE A 169 19.14 26.02 -2.24
CA PHE A 169 19.33 24.63 -1.84
C PHE A 169 18.85 23.65 -2.91
N ASP A 170 19.47 23.69 -4.09
CA ASP A 170 19.10 22.87 -5.24
C ASP A 170 19.12 21.36 -4.92
N LYS A 171 20.20 20.88 -4.28
CA LYS A 171 20.35 19.46 -3.91
C LYS A 171 19.28 18.98 -2.92
N PHE A 172 18.96 19.79 -1.92
CA PHE A 172 17.88 19.50 -0.96
C PHE A 172 16.51 19.50 -1.66
N CYS A 173 16.25 20.49 -2.51
CA CYS A 173 15.00 20.59 -3.25
C CYS A 173 14.82 19.39 -4.20
N HIS A 174 15.89 18.92 -4.84
CA HIS A 174 15.87 17.71 -5.66
C HIS A 174 15.57 16.45 -4.83
N GLN A 175 16.22 16.29 -3.68
CA GLN A 175 15.94 15.18 -2.76
C GLN A 175 14.49 15.23 -2.24
N LEU A 176 14.00 16.41 -1.88
CA LEU A 176 12.62 16.62 -1.43
C LEU A 176 11.60 16.27 -2.52
N ALA A 177 11.84 16.72 -3.75
CA ALA A 177 11.00 16.38 -4.90
C ALA A 177 11.01 14.87 -5.17
N SER A 178 12.18 14.23 -5.12
CA SER A 178 12.30 12.79 -5.31
C SER A 178 11.61 11.98 -4.20
N ALA A 179 11.69 12.44 -2.95
CA ALA A 179 10.99 11.83 -1.83
C ALA A 179 9.47 11.97 -1.98
N GLY A 180 8.98 13.15 -2.38
CA GLY A 180 7.58 13.38 -2.70
C GLY A 180 7.06 12.48 -3.84
N ALA A 181 7.87 12.27 -4.88
CA ALA A 181 7.53 11.34 -5.95
C ALA A 181 7.43 9.89 -5.47
N MET A 182 8.35 9.44 -4.62
CA MET A 182 8.30 8.09 -4.01
C MET A 182 7.09 7.91 -3.08
N SER A 183 6.69 8.98 -2.39
CA SER A 183 5.47 8.99 -1.59
C SER A 183 4.20 8.88 -2.43
N LEU A 184 4.13 9.54 -3.59
CA LEU A 184 3.03 9.36 -4.54
C LEU A 184 2.94 7.91 -5.02
N LEU A 185 4.07 7.30 -5.38
CA LEU A 185 4.12 5.90 -5.78
C LEU A 185 3.64 4.97 -4.65
N THR A 186 3.98 5.30 -3.40
CA THR A 186 3.47 4.59 -2.22
C THR A 186 1.95 4.69 -2.13
N SER A 187 1.36 5.89 -2.23
CA SER A 187 -0.10 6.07 -2.20
C SER A 187 -0.82 5.36 -3.35
N MET A 188 -0.25 5.39 -4.56
CA MET A 188 -0.79 4.64 -5.70
C MET A 188 -0.75 3.12 -5.47
N THR A 189 0.32 2.62 -4.84
CA THR A 189 0.45 1.19 -4.50
C THR A 189 -0.59 0.78 -3.45
N ILE A 190 -0.84 1.61 -2.42
CA ILE A 190 -1.88 1.37 -1.42
C ILE A 190 -3.27 1.34 -2.06
N LEU A 191 -3.56 2.27 -2.98
CA LEU A 191 -4.82 2.28 -3.72
C LEU A 191 -5.03 1.00 -4.53
N MET A 192 -3.98 0.51 -5.21
CA MET A 192 -4.02 -0.77 -5.91
C MET A 192 -4.27 -1.95 -4.95
N LEU A 193 -3.69 -1.91 -3.75
CA LEU A 193 -3.93 -2.91 -2.69
C LEU A 193 -5.41 -2.95 -2.27
N ILE A 194 -5.99 -1.78 -2.02
CA ILE A 194 -7.41 -1.63 -1.64
C ILE A 194 -8.30 -2.15 -2.76
N TRP A 195 -8.05 -1.74 -4.00
CA TRP A 195 -8.81 -2.19 -5.17
C TRP A 195 -8.79 -3.72 -5.27
N PHE A 196 -7.60 -4.29 -5.13
CA PHE A 196 -7.40 -5.73 -5.18
C PHE A 196 -8.12 -6.49 -4.07
N SER A 197 -8.10 -5.94 -2.85
CA SER A 197 -8.83 -6.49 -1.70
C SER A 197 -10.35 -6.45 -1.93
N ILE A 198 -10.87 -5.37 -2.51
CA ILE A 198 -12.29 -5.27 -2.88
C ILE A 198 -12.66 -6.32 -3.94
N CYS A 199 -11.88 -6.42 -5.03
CA CYS A 199 -12.11 -7.43 -6.07
C CYS A 199 -12.07 -8.86 -5.52
N SER A 200 -11.14 -9.12 -4.60
CA SER A 200 -10.99 -10.39 -3.88
C SER A 200 -12.27 -10.75 -3.12
N ILE A 201 -12.79 -9.81 -2.34
CA ILE A 201 -14.00 -9.99 -1.53
C ILE A 201 -15.23 -10.14 -2.43
N ALA A 202 -15.37 -9.30 -3.47
CA ALA A 202 -16.49 -9.35 -4.42
C ALA A 202 -16.57 -10.71 -5.13
N LYS A 203 -15.42 -11.25 -5.57
CA LYS A 203 -15.36 -12.58 -6.21
C LYS A 203 -15.80 -13.71 -5.27
N ASN A 204 -15.57 -13.56 -3.97
CA ASN A 204 -15.93 -14.58 -2.98
C ASN A 204 -17.38 -14.46 -2.49
N SER A 205 -18.04 -13.30 -2.70
CA SER A 205 -19.44 -13.08 -2.32
C SER A 205 -20.45 -13.57 -3.37
N GLY A 206 -20.02 -13.80 -4.63
CA GLY A 206 -20.86 -14.28 -5.72
C GLY A 206 -20.88 -15.80 -5.89
N ARG A 207 -20.36 -16.56 -4.92
CA ARG A 207 -20.28 -18.03 -4.91
C ARG A 207 -21.02 -18.56 -3.69
#